data_AF-H7GHQ1-F1
#
_entry.id   AF-H7GHQ1-F1
#
_cell.length_a   1.000
_cell.length_b   1.000
_cell.length_c   1.000
_cell.angle_alpha   90.00
_cell.angle_beta   90.00
_cell.angle_gamma   90.00
#
_symmetry.space_group_name_H-M   'P 1'
#
loop_
_entity.id
_entity.type
_entity.pdbx_description
1 polymer ?
#
loop_
_entity_poly.entity_id
_entity_poly.type
_entity_poly.pdbx_seq_one_letter_code
_entity_poly.pdbx_strand_id
1 'polypeptide(L)'
;MVEAYRRRWEVERFFRLLKTGLGLETFQVRGLARIRKVVAVLLGLAVFLWEVERLGDPFKGFLLQLGGKLGLPSERDGPYLLLRGLVRLLNYEVTQELLKQAKGGRGRSFG
;
A
#
# COMPACT_ATOMS: atom_id res chain seq x y z
N MET A 1 -10.65 28.18 -13.79
CA MET A 1 -9.52 27.62 -14.58
C MET A 1 -8.49 26.88 -13.71
N VAL A 2 -7.98 27.47 -12.62
CA VAL A 2 -6.94 26.87 -11.75
C VAL A 2 -7.41 25.59 -11.02
N GLU A 3 -8.64 25.55 -10.52
CA GLU A 3 -9.17 24.39 -9.77
C GLU A 3 -9.42 23.15 -10.66
N ALA A 4 -9.90 23.35 -11.88
CA ALA A 4 -10.07 22.27 -12.85
C ALA A 4 -8.71 21.64 -13.22
N TYR A 5 -7.68 22.47 -13.35
CA TYR A 5 -6.31 22.03 -13.63
C TYR A 5 -5.71 21.24 -12.44
N ARG A 6 -5.95 21.71 -11.22
CA ARG A 6 -5.51 21.03 -9.98
C ARG A 6 -6.19 19.67 -9.81
N ARG A 7 -7.50 19.58 -10.03
CA ARG A 7 -8.25 18.31 -10.00
C ARG A 7 -7.76 17.32 -11.05
N ARG A 8 -7.45 17.79 -12.27
CA ARG A 8 -6.89 16.94 -13.32
C ARG A 8 -5.55 16.32 -12.92
N TRP A 9 -4.70 17.10 -12.27
CA TRP A 9 -3.40 16.64 -11.78
C TRP A 9 -3.52 15.59 -10.66
N GLU A 10 -4.50 15.75 -9.77
CA GLU A 10 -4.78 14.74 -8.74
C GLU A 10 -5.25 13.41 -9.34
N VAL A 11 -6.12 13.47 -10.35
CA VAL A 11 -6.59 12.28 -11.07
C VAL A 11 -5.43 11.59 -11.79
N GLU A 12 -4.57 12.35 -12.47
CA GLU A 12 -3.38 11.78 -13.14
C GLU A 12 -2.43 11.11 -12.13
N ARG A 13 -2.18 11.77 -10.99
CA ARG A 13 -1.36 11.22 -9.91
C ARG A 13 -1.95 9.92 -9.36
N PHE A 14 -3.28 9.84 -9.21
CA PHE A 14 -3.97 8.63 -8.78
C PHE A 14 -3.81 7.49 -9.79
N PHE A 15 -4.03 7.75 -11.09
CA PHE A 15 -3.82 6.73 -12.13
C PHE A 15 -2.37 6.29 -12.24
N ARG A 16 -1.41 7.20 -12.01
CA ARG A 16 0.01 6.86 -11.95
C ARG A 16 0.34 5.93 -10.78
N LEU A 17 -0.25 6.17 -9.60
CA LEU A 17 -0.14 5.27 -8.46
C LEU A 17 -0.71 3.89 -8.80
N LEU A 18 -1.89 3.81 -9.42
CA LEU A 18 -2.55 2.56 -9.78
C LEU A 18 -1.71 1.74 -10.80
N LYS A 19 -1.22 2.40 -11.85
CA LYS A 19 -0.49 1.73 -12.94
C LYS A 19 0.93 1.38 -12.55
N THR A 20 1.69 2.37 -12.10
CA THR A 20 3.13 2.25 -11.87
C THR A 20 3.44 1.84 -10.43
N GLY A 21 2.74 2.41 -9.44
CA GLY A 21 3.00 2.11 -8.03
C GLY A 21 2.49 0.74 -7.61
N LEU A 22 1.25 0.42 -7.97
CA LEU A 22 0.60 -0.86 -7.66
C LEU A 22 0.77 -1.91 -8.77
N GLY A 23 1.35 -1.52 -9.91
CA GLY A 23 1.66 -2.44 -10.99
C GLY A 23 0.43 -3.02 -11.68
N LEU A 24 -0.69 -2.29 -11.78
CA LEU A 24 -1.92 -2.83 -12.40
C LEU A 24 -1.67 -3.49 -13.77
N GLU A 25 -0.78 -2.92 -14.57
CA GLU A 25 -0.47 -3.40 -15.92
C GLU A 25 0.49 -4.61 -15.94
N THR A 26 1.09 -4.99 -14.80
CA THR A 26 2.01 -6.14 -14.70
C THR A 26 1.29 -7.47 -14.47
N PHE A 27 0.01 -7.44 -14.06
CA PHE A 27 -0.77 -8.63 -13.78
C PHE A 27 -1.19 -9.35 -15.07
N GLN A 28 -0.56 -10.49 -15.37
CA GLN A 28 -0.94 -11.36 -16.48
C GLN A 28 -2.06 -12.33 -16.06
N VAL A 29 -3.30 -11.87 -16.07
CA VAL A 29 -4.47 -12.68 -15.72
C VAL A 29 -5.22 -13.17 -16.96
N ARG A 30 -5.57 -14.47 -16.98
CA ARG A 30 -6.42 -15.06 -18.01
C ARG A 30 -7.89 -14.99 -17.58
N GLY A 31 -8.67 -14.13 -18.24
CA GLY A 31 -10.12 -14.04 -18.09
C GLY A 31 -10.63 -12.81 -17.32
N LEU A 32 -11.74 -12.26 -17.81
CA LEU A 32 -12.31 -10.99 -17.34
C LEU A 32 -12.71 -11.00 -15.86
N ALA A 33 -13.16 -12.14 -15.34
CA ALA A 33 -13.52 -12.26 -13.92
C ALA A 33 -12.31 -12.09 -12.99
N ARG A 34 -11.12 -12.56 -13.39
CA ARG A 34 -9.87 -12.38 -12.62
C ARG A 34 -9.37 -10.95 -12.74
N ILE A 35 -9.44 -10.36 -13.94
CA ILE A 35 -9.15 -8.93 -14.17
C ILE A 35 -9.98 -8.07 -13.21
N ARG A 36 -11.30 -8.30 -13.15
CA ARG A 36 -12.20 -7.55 -12.26
C ARG A 36 -11.77 -7.60 -10.80
N LYS A 37 -11.39 -8.78 -10.31
CA LYS A 37 -10.91 -8.96 -8.93
C LYS A 37 -9.62 -8.19 -8.67
N VAL A 38 -8.63 -8.32 -9.55
CA VAL A 38 -7.36 -7.58 -9.41
C VAL A 38 -7.61 -6.08 -9.42
N VAL A 39 -8.37 -5.59 -10.39
CA VAL A 39 -8.73 -4.17 -10.50
C VAL A 39 -9.43 -3.67 -9.24
N ALA A 40 -10.40 -4.41 -8.72
CA ALA A 40 -11.12 -4.02 -7.51
C ALA A 40 -10.20 -3.91 -6.29
N VAL A 41 -9.30 -4.89 -6.09
CA VAL A 41 -8.34 -4.88 -4.98
C VAL A 41 -7.36 -3.70 -5.11
N LEU A 42 -6.79 -3.50 -6.30
CA LEU A 42 -5.81 -2.43 -6.51
C LEU A 42 -6.45 -1.04 -6.42
N LEU A 43 -7.69 -0.88 -6.91
CA LEU A 43 -8.44 0.37 -6.74
C LEU A 43 -8.71 0.66 -5.28
N GLY A 44 -9.18 -0.33 -4.51
CA GLY A 44 -9.40 -0.17 -3.07
C GLY A 44 -8.13 0.24 -2.34
N LEU A 45 -7.00 -0.39 -2.66
CA LEU A 45 -5.70 -0.06 -2.08
C LEU A 45 -5.23 1.36 -2.48
N ALA A 46 -5.42 1.76 -3.74
CA ALA A 46 -5.06 3.09 -4.21
C ALA A 46 -5.89 4.18 -3.51
N VAL A 47 -7.21 3.97 -3.35
CA VAL A 47 -8.10 4.89 -2.64
C VAL A 47 -7.68 4.99 -1.17
N PHE A 48 -7.43 3.87 -0.51
CA PHE A 48 -6.95 3.84 0.86
C PHE A 48 -5.67 4.66 1.05
N LEU A 49 -4.66 4.45 0.21
CA LEU A 49 -3.41 5.22 0.28
C LEU A 49 -3.62 6.71 0.01
N TRP A 50 -4.54 7.05 -0.88
CA TRP A 50 -4.88 8.44 -1.19
C TRP A 50 -5.58 9.14 -0.01
N GLU A 51 -6.46 8.43 0.70
CA GLU A 51 -7.09 8.92 1.93
C GLU A 51 -6.06 9.12 3.04
N VAL A 52 -5.19 8.14 3.30
CA VAL A 52 -4.11 8.25 4.30
C VAL A 52 -3.18 9.41 3.97
N GLU A 53 -2.86 9.65 2.69
CA GLU A 53 -2.02 10.79 2.30
C GLU A 53 -2.67 12.14 2.69
N ARG A 54 -4.00 12.24 2.61
CA ARG A 54 -4.78 13.46 2.84
C ARG A 54 -5.17 13.70 4.29
N LEU A 55 -5.44 12.64 5.06
CA LEU A 55 -5.97 12.75 6.42
C LEU A 55 -4.93 13.25 7.43
N GLY A 56 -3.63 13.19 7.11
CA GLY A 56 -2.57 13.77 7.94
C GLY A 56 -2.48 13.17 9.35
N ASP A 57 -2.95 11.93 9.52
CA ASP A 57 -3.09 11.28 10.81
C ASP A 57 -1.74 10.70 11.32
N PRO A 58 -1.67 10.25 12.59
CA PRO A 58 -0.48 9.58 13.12
C PRO A 58 -0.09 8.32 12.33
N PHE A 59 -1.07 7.66 11.73
CA PHE A 59 -0.85 6.45 10.93
C PHE A 59 -0.06 6.75 9.65
N LYS A 60 -0.32 7.88 8.97
CA LYS A 60 0.50 8.38 7.86
C LYS A 60 1.96 8.54 8.29
N GLY A 61 2.19 9.19 9.43
CA GLY A 61 3.54 9.39 9.97
C GLY A 61 4.26 8.06 10.22
N PHE A 62 3.56 7.11 10.84
CA PHE A 62 4.05 5.75 11.07
C PHE A 62 4.38 5.01 9.75
N LEU A 63 3.49 5.05 8.77
CA LEU A 63 3.73 4.42 7.46
C LEU A 63 4.91 5.06 6.72
N LEU A 64 5.06 6.39 6.78
CA LEU A 64 6.20 7.08 6.20
C LEU A 64 7.52 6.63 6.85
N GLN A 65 7.56 6.54 8.18
CA GLN A 65 8.73 6.03 8.91
C GLN A 65 9.05 4.58 8.51
N LEU A 66 8.06 3.68 8.48
CA LEU A 66 8.25 2.31 8.03
C LEU A 66 8.70 2.23 6.56
N GLY A 67 8.20 3.16 5.73
CA GLY A 67 8.55 3.34 4.33
C GLY A 67 9.97 3.86 4.12
N GLY A 68 10.65 4.30 5.18
CA GLY A 68 12.04 4.74 5.17
C GLY A 68 12.21 6.26 5.06
N LYS A 69 11.21 7.06 5.46
CA LYS A 69 11.34 8.51 5.52
C LYS A 69 12.51 8.89 6.45
N LEU A 70 13.45 9.67 5.93
CA LEU A 70 14.68 10.08 6.60
C LEU A 70 14.54 11.40 7.37
N GLY A 71 13.45 12.13 7.15
CA GLY A 71 13.18 13.41 7.83
C GLY A 71 13.96 14.58 7.23
N LEU A 72 14.42 14.45 5.99
CA LEU A 72 15.14 15.52 5.30
C LEU A 72 14.15 16.60 4.84
N PRO A 73 14.52 17.90 4.89
CA PRO A 73 13.63 18.99 4.47
C PRO A 73 13.17 18.92 3.01
N SER A 74 13.96 18.28 2.15
CA SER A 74 13.68 18.09 0.71
C SER A 74 12.90 16.82 0.40
N GLU A 75 12.69 15.94 1.39
CA GLU A 75 12.04 14.66 1.18
C GLU A 75 10.53 14.85 1.00
N ARG A 76 10.03 14.48 -0.17
CA ARG A 76 8.61 14.59 -0.47
C ARG A 76 7.87 13.39 0.10
N ASP A 77 6.86 13.67 0.91
CA ASP A 77 5.87 12.68 1.28
C ASP A 77 5.08 12.27 0.04
N GLY A 78 5.22 11.01 -0.33
CA GLY A 78 4.64 10.46 -1.54
C GLY A 78 3.94 9.13 -1.30
N PRO A 79 2.99 8.76 -2.17
CA PRO A 79 2.21 7.54 -2.03
C PRO A 79 3.07 6.28 -2.14
N TYR A 80 4.24 6.37 -2.77
CA TYR A 80 5.20 5.27 -2.86
C TYR A 80 5.87 4.96 -1.51
N LEU A 81 6.19 5.97 -0.69
CA LEU A 81 6.71 5.76 0.66
C LEU A 81 5.63 5.15 1.55
N LEU A 82 4.39 5.66 1.46
CA LEU A 82 3.24 5.08 2.17
C LEU A 82 2.99 3.63 1.77
N LEU A 83 3.01 3.32 0.47
CA LEU A 83 2.87 1.97 -0.04
C LEU A 83 3.97 1.04 0.49
N ARG A 84 5.24 1.49 0.47
CA ARG A 84 6.37 0.73 1.00
C ARG A 84 6.19 0.44 2.50
N GLY A 85 5.78 1.45 3.28
CA GLY A 85 5.49 1.30 4.70
C GLY A 85 4.37 0.30 4.96
N LEU A 86 3.28 0.39 4.19
CA LEU A 86 2.15 -0.52 4.29
C LEU A 86 2.54 -1.96 3.97
N VAL A 87 3.28 -2.19 2.87
CA VAL A 87 3.79 -3.53 2.52
C VAL A 87 4.66 -4.09 3.64
N ARG A 88 5.50 -3.26 4.26
CA ARG A 88 6.36 -3.68 5.36
C ARG A 88 5.56 -4.05 6.61
N LEU A 89 4.51 -3.28 6.93
CA LEU A 89 3.59 -3.57 8.02
C LEU A 89 2.86 -4.90 7.79
N LEU A 90 2.30 -5.11 6.60
CA LEU A 90 1.61 -6.36 6.25
C LEU A 90 2.54 -7.57 6.33
N ASN A 91 3.76 -7.44 5.81
CA ASN A 91 4.75 -8.51 5.90
C ASN A 91 5.13 -8.83 7.35
N TYR A 92 5.22 -7.80 8.22
CA TYR A 92 5.47 -8.00 9.64
C TYR A 92 4.32 -8.78 10.31
N GLU A 93 3.07 -8.37 10.09
CA GLU A 93 1.89 -9.05 10.65
C GLU A 93 1.81 -10.52 10.21
N VAL A 94 1.98 -10.78 8.90
CA VAL A 94 2.01 -12.15 8.36
C VAL A 94 3.16 -12.96 8.99
N THR A 95 4.34 -12.37 9.13
CA THR A 95 5.49 -13.05 9.74
C THR A 95 5.23 -13.36 11.21
N GLN A 96 4.66 -12.43 11.98
CA GLN A 96 4.32 -12.66 13.38
C GLN A 96 3.30 -13.80 13.53
N GLU A 97 2.30 -13.84 12.67
CA GLU A 97 1.29 -14.90 12.69
C GLU A 97 1.89 -16.27 12.37
N LEU A 98 2.74 -16.36 11.34
CA LEU A 98 3.45 -17.61 11.02
C LEU A 98 4.35 -18.08 12.17
N LEU A 99 5.04 -17.14 12.84
CA LEU A 99 5.86 -17.46 14.00
C LEU A 99 5.04 -17.94 15.19
N LYS A 100 3.86 -17.36 15.43
CA LYS A 100 2.93 -17.81 16.48
C LYS A 100 2.45 -19.23 16.20
N GLN A 101 2.06 -19.53 14.96
CA GLN A 101 1.65 -20.88 14.54
C GLN A 101 2.78 -21.90 14.71
N ALA A 102 4.01 -21.55 14.32
CA ALA A 102 5.18 -22.41 14.47
C ALA A 102 5.59 -22.65 15.94
N LYS A 103 5.28 -21.72 16.85
CA LYS A 103 5.48 -21.88 18.29
C LYS A 103 4.35 -22.70 18.93
N GLY A 104 3.10 -22.48 18.51
CA GLY A 104 1.92 -23.24 18.97
C GLY A 104 1.90 -24.71 18.51
N GLY A 105 2.46 -25.00 17.32
CA GLY A 105 2.61 -26.37 16.81
C GLY A 105 3.72 -27.18 17.49
N ARG A 106 4.68 -26.53 18.14
CA ARG A 106 5.77 -27.18 18.89
C ARG A 106 5.36 -27.73 20.26
N GLY A 107 4.10 -27.53 20.67
CA GLY A 107 3.54 -28.06 21.92
C GLY A 107 2.85 -29.43 21.80
N ARG A 108 2.82 -30.05 20.61
CA ARG A 108 2.23 -31.39 20.39
C ARG A 108 3.22 -32.36 19.74
N SER A 109 4.27 -32.69 20.47
CA SER A 109 5.15 -33.88 20.35
C SER A 109 6.27 -33.60 21.36
N PHE A 110 6.47 -34.32 22.46
CA PHE A 110 6.46 -35.76 22.67
C PHE A 110 5.97 -36.06 24.11
N GLY A 111 5.08 -37.04 24.22
CA GLY A 111 4.66 -37.70 25.45
C GLY A 111 4.05 -39.03 25.05
#